data_AF-A0A2E7SBT6-F1
#
_entry.id   AF-A0A2E7SBT6-F1
#
_cell.length_a   1.000
_cell.length_b   1.000
_cell.length_c   1.000
_cell.angle_alpha   90.00
_cell.angle_beta   90.00
_cell.angle_gamma   90.00
#
_symmetry.space_group_name_H-M   'P 1'
#
loop_
_entity.id
_entity.type
_entity.pdbx_description
1 polymer ?
#
loop_
_entity_poly.entity_id
_entity_poly.type
_entity_poly.pdbx_seq_one_letter_code
_entity_poly.pdbx_strand_id
1 'polypeptide(L)'
;MWEIILNIATASHDQRCWHYTIYNYVTGSFAIACNYSGSGCKTRVRWYGVDMHSSEFLEILKTRQITFCSGVPDSTFSSVFQAMLDDPDINYVNAVREDVALGIASAAYFKNEVGAVIMQNSGIGNVINALTSFNLMYKIPVLIIVGWRGYSTDAPEHEIMGKKTPEFFDLLDIPYKIPDEDNLPDEIDELLVQMETECIPGALILRSGVVQ
;
A
#
# COMPACT_ATOMS: atom_id res chain seq x y z
N MET A 1 -32.67 7.10 -11.80
CA MET A 1 -33.04 6.37 -13.03
C MET A 1 -32.25 7.01 -14.16
N TRP A 2 -31.03 6.53 -14.40
CA TRP A 2 -30.19 6.95 -15.51
C TRP A 2 -29.86 5.67 -16.26
N GLU A 3 -30.41 5.54 -17.47
CA GLU A 3 -30.25 4.37 -18.33
C GLU A 3 -28.79 4.26 -18.79
N ILE A 4 -28.17 3.11 -18.49
CA ILE A 4 -26.92 2.71 -19.14
C ILE A 4 -27.31 2.17 -20.52
N ILE A 5 -26.96 2.92 -21.57
CA ILE A 5 -27.12 2.47 -22.96
C ILE A 5 -26.05 1.38 -23.22
N LEU A 6 -26.46 0.11 -23.11
CA LEU A 6 -25.72 -1.06 -23.58
C LEU A 6 -25.92 -1.19 -25.09
N ASN A 7 -24.89 -0.89 -25.90
CA ASN A 7 -24.91 -1.17 -27.34
C ASN A 7 -23.97 -2.32 -27.72
N ILE A 8 -24.62 -3.46 -27.99
CA ILE A 8 -24.32 -4.63 -28.84
C ILE A 8 -22.84 -5.00 -29.12
N ALA A 9 -22.49 -6.19 -28.65
CA ALA A 9 -21.28 -6.95 -28.97
C ALA A 9 -21.24 -7.44 -30.43
N THR A 10 -20.06 -7.40 -31.05
CA THR A 10 -19.76 -8.24 -32.23
C THR A 10 -19.04 -9.49 -31.75
N ALA A 11 -19.73 -10.64 -31.81
CA ALA A 11 -19.18 -11.94 -31.45
C ALA A 11 -18.49 -12.55 -32.69
N SER A 12 -17.17 -12.77 -32.63
CA SER A 12 -16.49 -13.68 -33.57
C SER A 12 -16.45 -15.09 -32.98
N HIS A 13 -16.79 -16.08 -33.80
CA HIS A 13 -16.85 -17.49 -33.42
C HIS A 13 -15.44 -18.08 -33.32
N ASP A 14 -14.88 -18.16 -32.10
CA ASP A 14 -13.93 -19.21 -31.71
C ASP A 14 -14.12 -19.58 -30.23
N GLN A 15 -14.39 -20.86 -29.96
CA GLN A 15 -15.16 -21.35 -28.81
C GLN A 15 -14.38 -21.51 -27.49
N ARG A 16 -13.28 -20.77 -27.25
CA ARG A 16 -12.47 -20.99 -26.03
C ARG A 16 -12.02 -19.77 -25.23
N CYS A 17 -12.24 -18.54 -25.71
CA CYS A 17 -11.98 -17.32 -24.94
C CYS A 17 -13.05 -16.26 -25.23
N TRP A 18 -13.81 -15.84 -24.21
CA TRP A 18 -14.68 -14.67 -24.32
C TRP A 18 -13.87 -13.42 -23.98
N HIS A 19 -13.54 -12.62 -24.99
CA HIS A 19 -13.10 -11.24 -24.79
C HIS A 19 -14.33 -10.36 -24.94
N TYR A 20 -14.77 -9.74 -23.85
CA TYR A 20 -15.67 -8.58 -23.94
C TYR A 20 -14.80 -7.33 -23.96
N THR A 21 -15.27 -6.26 -24.59
CA THR A 21 -14.62 -4.94 -24.54
C THR A 21 -15.70 -3.96 -24.12
N ILE A 22 -15.57 -3.37 -22.93
CA ILE A 22 -16.48 -2.34 -22.46
C ILE A 22 -15.80 -0.99 -22.72
N TYR A 23 -16.37 -0.20 -23.64
CA TYR A 23 -15.94 1.17 -23.88
C TYR A 23 -16.70 2.11 -22.96
N ASN A 24 -15.98 2.83 -22.10
CA ASN A 24 -16.53 3.97 -21.38
C ASN A 24 -15.91 5.26 -21.94
N TYR A 25 -16.68 5.99 -22.75
CA TYR A 25 -16.20 7.13 -23.54
C TYR A 25 -15.80 8.36 -22.71
N VAL A 26 -16.03 8.36 -21.38
CA VAL A 26 -15.80 9.53 -20.53
C VAL A 26 -14.36 9.59 -19.96
N THR A 27 -13.67 8.46 -19.79
CA THR A 27 -12.32 8.41 -19.17
C THR A 27 -11.23 7.83 -20.07
N GLY A 28 -11.56 7.30 -21.25
CA GLY A 28 -10.57 6.78 -22.20
C GLY A 28 -9.86 5.49 -21.75
N SER A 29 -10.40 4.75 -20.79
CA SER A 29 -9.78 3.52 -20.28
C SER A 29 -10.24 2.26 -21.05
N PHE A 30 -9.33 1.30 -21.22
CA PHE A 30 -9.56 -0.02 -21.82
C PHE A 30 -9.62 -1.11 -20.74
N ALA A 31 -10.45 -2.14 -20.94
CA ALA A 31 -10.45 -3.35 -20.10
C ALA A 31 -10.66 -4.63 -20.92
N ILE A 32 -9.94 -5.70 -20.51
CA ILE A 32 -10.35 -7.11 -20.32
C ILE A 32 -9.31 -8.14 -20.81
N ALA A 33 -8.97 -9.09 -19.92
CA ALA A 33 -8.61 -10.46 -20.30
C ALA A 33 -9.16 -11.42 -19.23
N CYS A 34 -9.95 -12.41 -19.66
CA CYS A 34 -10.51 -13.45 -18.80
C CYS A 34 -9.95 -14.79 -19.27
N ASN A 35 -9.09 -15.44 -18.49
CA ASN A 35 -8.59 -16.78 -18.79
C ASN A 35 -9.40 -17.82 -18.02
N TYR A 36 -10.15 -18.65 -18.74
CA TYR A 36 -10.89 -19.76 -18.18
C TYR A 36 -9.95 -20.96 -18.02
N SER A 37 -9.50 -21.25 -16.81
CA SER A 37 -8.94 -22.57 -16.45
C SER A 37 -9.73 -23.13 -15.28
N GLY A 38 -10.18 -24.38 -15.42
CA GLY A 38 -11.34 -24.96 -14.73
C GLY A 38 -11.21 -25.24 -13.23
N SER A 39 -10.95 -24.23 -12.40
CA SER A 39 -11.12 -24.30 -10.94
C SER A 39 -11.24 -22.91 -10.34
N GLY A 40 -12.47 -22.43 -10.14
CA GLY A 40 -12.79 -21.20 -9.40
C GLY A 40 -12.52 -19.91 -10.18
N CYS A 41 -13.58 -19.16 -10.50
CA CYS A 41 -13.46 -17.83 -11.10
C CYS A 41 -12.85 -16.86 -10.07
N LYS A 42 -11.56 -16.53 -10.20
CA LYS A 42 -10.97 -15.36 -9.57
C LYS A 42 -11.05 -14.20 -10.57
N THR A 43 -12.00 -13.30 -10.38
CA THR A 43 -12.07 -12.05 -11.16
C THR A 43 -10.88 -11.20 -10.74
N ARG A 44 -9.82 -11.14 -11.57
CA ARG A 44 -8.73 -10.16 -11.42
C ARG A 44 -9.01 -9.03 -12.40
N VAL A 45 -9.50 -7.90 -11.88
CA VAL A 45 -9.60 -6.66 -12.65
C VAL A 45 -8.18 -6.16 -12.87
N ARG A 46 -7.83 -5.83 -14.11
CA ARG A 46 -6.47 -5.41 -14.49
C ARG A 46 -6.57 -3.99 -15.03
N TRP A 47 -6.07 -3.04 -14.27
CA TRP A 47 -6.01 -1.63 -14.63
C TRP A 47 -4.59 -1.35 -15.13
N TYR A 48 -4.44 -1.07 -16.43
CA TYR A 48 -3.14 -0.64 -16.96
C TYR A 48 -3.09 0.88 -16.93
N GLY A 49 -2.29 1.45 -16.02
CA GLY A 49 -1.97 2.87 -15.97
C GLY A 49 -2.98 3.74 -15.22
N VAL A 50 -3.52 3.26 -14.10
CA VAL A 50 -4.39 4.04 -13.22
C VAL A 50 -3.92 3.85 -11.79
N ASP A 51 -3.38 4.91 -11.21
CA ASP A 51 -3.00 5.02 -9.79
C ASP A 51 -4.07 4.37 -8.88
N MET A 52 -3.67 3.56 -7.89
CA MET A 52 -4.61 2.88 -7.00
C MET A 52 -5.36 3.89 -6.13
N HIS A 53 -6.67 3.73 -5.99
CA HIS A 53 -7.43 4.60 -5.09
C HIS A 53 -7.14 4.31 -3.61
N SER A 54 -7.13 5.36 -2.79
CA SER A 54 -6.93 5.28 -1.34
C SER A 54 -7.87 4.27 -0.67
N SER A 55 -9.13 4.18 -1.10
CA SER A 55 -10.09 3.20 -0.56
C SER A 55 -9.71 1.75 -0.89
N GLU A 56 -9.22 1.48 -2.11
CA GLU A 56 -8.74 0.16 -2.50
C GLU A 56 -7.52 -0.26 -1.67
N PHE A 57 -6.60 0.69 -1.43
CA PHE A 57 -5.48 0.48 -0.53
C PHE A 57 -5.93 0.13 0.90
N LEU A 58 -6.94 0.81 1.44
CA LEU A 58 -7.48 0.47 2.77
C LEU A 58 -8.13 -0.91 2.79
N GLU A 59 -8.87 -1.31 1.76
CA GLU A 59 -9.41 -2.67 1.66
C GLU A 59 -8.31 -3.74 1.63
N ILE A 60 -7.19 -3.47 0.96
CA ILE A 60 -6.01 -4.35 0.98
C ILE A 60 -5.46 -4.50 2.40
N LEU A 61 -5.40 -3.43 3.19
CA LEU A 61 -4.96 -3.50 4.59
C LEU A 61 -5.99 -4.23 5.48
N LYS A 62 -7.28 -3.90 5.34
CA LYS A 62 -8.37 -4.50 6.15
C LYS A 62 -8.49 -6.00 5.94
N THR A 63 -8.38 -6.47 4.69
CA THR A 63 -8.40 -7.91 4.38
C THR A 63 -7.24 -8.69 5.03
N ARG A 64 -6.18 -7.99 5.43
CA ARG A 64 -5.01 -8.52 6.17
C ARG A 64 -5.06 -8.24 7.67
N GLN A 65 -6.20 -7.76 8.18
CA GLN A 65 -6.41 -7.41 9.59
C GLN A 65 -5.50 -6.27 10.10
N ILE A 66 -4.98 -5.45 9.18
CA ILE A 66 -4.24 -4.24 9.53
C ILE A 66 -5.25 -3.10 9.64
N THR A 67 -5.86 -2.97 10.80
CA THR A 67 -6.91 -1.98 11.07
C THR A 67 -6.47 -0.91 12.07
N PHE A 68 -5.36 -1.11 12.77
CA PHE A 68 -4.80 -0.12 13.69
C PHE A 68 -3.62 0.61 13.04
N CYS A 69 -3.86 1.88 12.69
CA CYS A 69 -2.91 2.69 11.96
C CYS A 69 -2.52 3.94 12.74
N SER A 70 -1.30 4.41 12.55
CA SER A 70 -0.88 5.74 12.99
C SER A 70 -0.06 6.42 11.90
N GLY A 71 0.11 7.72 11.99
CA GLY A 71 0.95 8.42 11.03
C GLY A 71 1.11 9.89 11.34
N VAL A 72 2.05 10.50 10.64
CA VAL A 72 2.24 11.94 10.62
C VAL A 72 1.69 12.45 9.28
N PRO A 73 0.70 13.36 9.29
CA PRO A 73 0.12 13.89 8.06
C PRO A 73 1.19 14.52 7.16
N ASP A 74 1.23 14.07 5.91
CA ASP A 74 2.01 14.67 4.83
C ASP A 74 1.11 14.86 3.60
N SER A 75 1.45 15.87 2.80
CA SER A 75 0.80 16.20 1.54
C SER A 75 0.74 15.01 0.57
N THR A 76 1.75 14.15 0.54
CA THR A 76 1.84 13.00 -0.37
C THR A 76 0.78 11.95 -0.08
N PHE A 77 0.36 11.80 1.18
CA PHE A 77 -0.64 10.82 1.61
C PHE A 77 -1.94 11.47 2.09
N SER A 78 -2.19 12.72 1.72
CA SER A 78 -3.35 13.46 2.20
C SER A 78 -4.68 12.74 1.95
N SER A 79 -4.84 12.11 0.78
CA SER A 79 -6.02 11.29 0.44
C SER A 79 -6.11 10.00 1.23
N VAL A 80 -4.99 9.30 1.47
CA VAL A 80 -4.94 8.09 2.31
C VAL A 80 -5.32 8.43 3.75
N PHE A 81 -4.76 9.50 4.31
CA PHE A 81 -5.10 9.95 5.66
C PHE A 81 -6.57 10.35 5.78
N GLN A 82 -7.12 11.03 4.78
CA GLN A 82 -8.54 11.38 4.75
C GLN A 82 -9.42 10.13 4.68
N ALA A 83 -9.08 9.18 3.80
CA ALA A 83 -9.79 7.91 3.69
C ALA A 83 -9.75 7.12 5.00
N MET A 84 -8.63 7.11 5.72
CA MET A 84 -8.51 6.45 7.03
C MET A 84 -9.35 7.12 8.11
N LEU A 85 -9.51 8.44 8.07
CA LEU A 85 -10.36 9.17 9.02
C LEU A 85 -11.86 8.94 8.75
N ASP A 86 -12.22 8.70 7.49
CA ASP A 86 -13.61 8.51 7.07
C ASP A 86 -14.08 7.04 7.16
N ASP A 87 -13.15 6.09 7.26
CA ASP A 87 -13.44 4.65 7.35
C ASP A 87 -13.62 4.19 8.82
N PRO A 88 -14.82 3.76 9.24
CA PRO A 88 -15.08 3.34 10.61
C PRO A 88 -14.41 2.01 11.00
N ASP A 89 -13.95 1.21 10.04
CA ASP A 89 -13.27 -0.06 10.29
C ASP A 89 -11.76 0.11 10.52
N ILE A 90 -11.23 1.31 10.22
CA ILE A 90 -9.84 1.68 10.50
C ILE A 90 -9.79 2.53 11.76
N ASN A 91 -9.01 2.09 12.74
CA ASN A 91 -8.67 2.88 13.91
C ASN A 91 -7.36 3.62 13.65
N TYR A 92 -7.49 4.84 13.13
CA TYR A 92 -6.36 5.71 12.82
C TYR A 92 -6.07 6.73 13.95
N VAL A 93 -4.81 6.80 14.37
CA VAL A 93 -4.33 7.75 15.37
C VAL A 93 -3.32 8.72 14.75
N ASN A 94 -3.69 9.99 14.66
CA ASN A 94 -2.79 11.05 14.21
C ASN A 94 -1.68 11.32 15.25
N ALA A 95 -0.43 11.37 14.80
CA ALA A 95 0.73 11.66 15.63
C ALA A 95 1.47 12.92 15.15
N VAL A 96 2.09 13.62 16.09
CA VAL A 96 2.84 14.86 15.84
C VAL A 96 4.27 14.58 15.33
N ARG A 97 4.79 13.36 15.57
CA ARG A 97 6.13 12.92 15.20
C ARG A 97 6.13 11.44 14.81
N GLU A 98 7.04 11.05 13.92
CA GLU A 98 7.08 9.69 13.36
C GLU A 98 7.50 8.64 14.39
N ASP A 99 8.37 9.00 15.34
CA ASP A 99 8.76 8.11 16.44
C ASP A 99 7.59 7.81 17.39
N VAL A 100 6.77 8.82 17.67
CA VAL A 100 5.52 8.65 18.42
C VAL A 100 4.52 7.82 17.63
N ALA A 101 4.38 8.07 16.32
CA ALA A 101 3.52 7.28 15.44
C ALA A 101 3.90 5.80 15.48
N LEU A 102 5.19 5.48 15.31
CA LEU A 102 5.73 4.12 15.38
C LEU A 102 5.41 3.46 16.72
N GLY A 103 5.61 4.18 17.84
CA GLY A 103 5.29 3.68 19.17
C GLY A 103 3.79 3.39 19.35
N ILE A 104 2.92 4.25 18.81
CA ILE A 104 1.47 4.03 18.81
C ILE A 104 1.13 2.79 17.99
N ALA A 105 1.55 2.68 16.73
CA ALA A 105 1.25 1.54 15.87
C ALA A 105 1.73 0.20 16.49
N SER A 106 2.88 0.23 17.16
CA SER A 106 3.43 -0.92 17.88
C SER A 106 2.52 -1.44 19.00
N ALA A 107 1.55 -0.65 19.49
CA ALA A 107 0.61 -1.09 20.50
C ALA A 107 -0.33 -2.21 20.02
N ALA A 108 -0.56 -2.35 18.71
CA ALA A 108 -1.35 -3.44 18.14
C ALA A 108 -0.77 -4.82 18.51
N TYR A 109 0.56 -4.91 18.63
CA TYR A 109 1.26 -6.14 18.98
C TYR A 109 0.76 -6.72 20.32
N PHE A 110 0.44 -5.88 21.30
CA PHE A 110 -0.07 -6.33 22.60
C PHE A 110 -1.49 -6.89 22.55
N LYS A 111 -2.17 -6.76 21.41
CA LYS A 111 -3.45 -7.41 21.11
C LYS A 111 -3.31 -8.64 20.20
N ASN A 112 -2.09 -9.05 19.87
CA ASN A 112 -1.79 -10.05 18.84
C ASN A 112 -2.21 -9.60 17.42
N GLU A 113 -2.14 -8.29 17.17
CA GLU A 113 -2.43 -7.68 15.86
C GLU A 113 -1.14 -7.05 15.29
N VAL A 114 -1.12 -6.80 13.98
CA VAL A 114 -0.04 -6.02 13.34
C VAL A 114 -0.56 -4.62 13.07
N GLY A 115 0.10 -3.63 13.67
CA GLY A 115 -0.19 -2.22 13.42
C GLY A 115 0.58 -1.72 12.20
N ALA A 116 0.08 -0.64 11.61
CA ALA A 116 0.79 0.06 10.54
C ALA A 116 1.10 1.52 10.92
N VAL A 117 2.31 1.96 10.57
CA VAL A 117 2.69 3.37 10.63
C VAL A 117 2.88 3.90 9.21
N ILE A 118 2.26 5.04 8.90
CA ILE A 118 2.36 5.70 7.60
C ILE A 118 3.16 6.99 7.78
N MET A 119 4.22 7.14 7.01
CA MET A 119 5.08 8.31 7.05
C MET A 119 5.75 8.57 5.70
N GLN A 120 6.24 9.79 5.51
CA GLN A 120 7.14 10.09 4.40
C GLN A 120 8.54 9.51 4.66
N ASN A 121 9.30 9.23 3.61
CA ASN A 121 10.69 8.77 3.72
C ASN A 121 11.61 9.72 4.51
N SER A 122 11.37 11.04 4.53
CA SER A 122 12.10 11.98 5.41
C SER A 122 11.99 11.61 6.90
N GLY A 123 10.86 11.03 7.31
CA GLY A 123 10.60 10.56 8.67
C GLY A 123 11.44 9.36 9.10
N ILE A 124 12.05 8.63 8.15
CA ILE A 124 12.92 7.47 8.47
C ILE A 124 14.04 7.87 9.43
N GLY A 125 14.66 9.04 9.21
CA GLY A 125 15.73 9.55 10.09
C GLY A 125 15.26 9.78 11.53
N ASN A 126 13.99 10.13 11.73
CA ASN A 126 13.42 10.38 13.07
C ASN A 126 13.13 9.08 13.82
N VAL A 127 12.85 7.98 13.11
CA VAL A 127 12.46 6.70 13.72
C VAL A 127 13.61 5.74 13.98
N ILE A 128 14.83 5.99 13.45
CA ILE A 128 15.97 5.07 13.59
C ILE A 128 16.23 4.67 15.06
N ASN A 129 16.23 5.64 15.97
CA ASN A 129 16.47 5.36 17.38
C ASN A 129 15.32 4.52 17.98
N ALA A 130 14.07 4.81 17.63
CA ALA A 130 12.92 4.03 18.09
C ALA A 130 12.95 2.60 17.53
N LEU A 131 13.24 2.42 16.24
CA LEU A 131 13.36 1.10 15.62
C LEU A 131 14.43 0.24 16.32
N THR A 132 15.61 0.80 16.55
CA THR A 132 16.75 0.06 17.12
C THR A 132 16.63 -0.18 18.63
N SER A 133 16.09 0.79 19.39
CA SER A 133 15.96 0.68 20.85
C SER A 133 14.66 0.01 21.32
N PHE A 134 13.66 -0.11 20.44
CA PHE A 134 12.35 -0.67 20.78
C PHE A 134 11.96 -1.82 19.85
N ASN A 135 11.60 -1.56 18.61
CA ASN A 135 10.98 -2.59 17.76
C ASN A 135 11.91 -3.78 17.46
N LEU A 136 13.14 -3.53 17.04
CA LEU A 136 14.13 -4.58 16.74
C LEU A 136 14.62 -5.27 18.02
N MET A 137 14.84 -4.50 19.10
CA MET A 137 15.31 -5.02 20.38
C MET A 137 14.30 -5.97 21.02
N TYR A 138 13.01 -5.57 21.07
CA TYR A 138 11.95 -6.34 21.71
C TYR A 138 11.19 -7.25 20.75
N LYS A 139 11.62 -7.34 19.49
CA LYS A 139 11.00 -8.18 18.46
C LYS A 139 9.51 -7.87 18.27
N ILE A 140 9.20 -6.58 18.14
CA ILE A 140 7.85 -6.05 17.97
C ILE A 140 7.62 -5.74 16.49
N PRO A 141 6.87 -6.58 15.76
CA PRO A 141 6.55 -6.36 14.36
C PRO A 141 5.60 -5.17 14.21
N VAL A 142 5.87 -4.34 13.19
CA VAL A 142 5.02 -3.23 12.77
C VAL A 142 5.24 -3.01 11.29
N LEU A 143 4.18 -2.78 10.54
CA LEU A 143 4.26 -2.48 9.11
C LEU A 143 4.57 -0.99 8.93
N ILE A 144 5.67 -0.68 8.26
CA ILE A 144 6.09 0.70 8.01
C ILE A 144 5.77 1.05 6.57
N ILE A 145 4.72 1.83 6.34
CA ILE A 145 4.34 2.30 5.00
C ILE A 145 5.03 3.64 4.75
N VAL A 146 5.91 3.68 3.76
CA VAL A 146 6.78 4.82 3.46
C VAL A 146 6.42 5.43 2.11
N GLY A 147 6.10 6.71 2.10
CA GLY A 147 5.96 7.50 0.88
C GLY A 147 7.31 7.93 0.36
N TRP A 148 7.66 7.50 -0.84
CA TRP A 148 8.99 7.72 -1.40
C TRP A 148 9.07 9.00 -2.22
N ARG A 149 9.54 10.08 -1.57
CA ARG A 149 9.92 11.33 -2.24
C ARG A 149 11.36 11.31 -2.72
N GLY A 150 11.63 11.96 -3.86
CA GLY A 150 12.95 11.96 -4.49
C GLY A 150 13.34 10.66 -5.20
N TYR A 151 12.38 9.77 -5.53
CA TYR A 151 12.62 8.61 -6.40
C TYR A 151 12.76 9.03 -7.87
N SER A 152 11.83 9.85 -8.36
CA SER A 152 11.85 10.49 -9.68
C SER A 152 12.30 11.95 -9.57
N THR A 153 12.22 12.72 -10.66
CA THR A 153 12.43 14.18 -10.59
C THR A 153 11.47 14.80 -9.58
N ASP A 154 12.06 15.38 -8.54
CA ASP A 154 11.38 15.98 -7.40
C ASP A 154 12.14 17.24 -6.98
N ALA A 155 11.64 17.96 -5.96
CA ALA A 155 12.31 19.11 -5.39
C ALA A 155 13.74 18.72 -4.89
N PRO A 156 14.76 19.57 -5.10
CA PRO A 156 16.16 19.24 -4.79
C PRO A 156 16.40 18.77 -3.35
N GLU A 157 15.62 19.26 -2.40
CA GLU A 157 15.67 18.88 -0.98
C GLU A 157 15.34 17.40 -0.73
N HIS A 158 14.64 16.73 -1.64
CA HIS A 158 14.24 15.33 -1.50
C HIS A 158 15.24 14.36 -2.13
N GLU A 159 16.17 14.83 -2.97
CA GLU A 159 17.05 13.97 -3.78
C GLU A 159 17.95 13.07 -2.93
N ILE A 160 18.57 13.62 -1.90
CA ILE A 160 19.51 12.87 -1.04
C ILE A 160 18.74 11.81 -0.26
N MET A 161 17.65 12.21 0.41
CA MET A 161 16.87 11.29 1.22
C MET A 161 16.20 10.20 0.36
N GLY A 162 15.70 10.58 -0.83
CA GLY A 162 15.11 9.66 -1.80
C GLY A 162 16.08 8.56 -2.20
N LYS A 163 17.33 8.90 -2.54
CA LYS A 163 18.36 7.90 -2.90
C LYS A 163 18.71 6.98 -1.73
N LYS A 164 18.66 7.48 -0.49
CA LYS A 164 19.05 6.74 0.72
C LYS A 164 17.94 5.94 1.36
N THR A 165 16.67 6.12 0.95
CA THR A 165 15.51 5.42 1.54
C THR A 165 15.72 3.91 1.69
N PRO A 166 16.13 3.15 0.65
CA PRO A 166 16.29 1.69 0.80
C PRO A 166 17.51 1.34 1.66
N GLU A 167 18.59 2.11 1.54
CA GLU A 167 19.85 1.89 2.28
C GLU A 167 19.66 1.96 3.80
N PHE A 168 18.69 2.72 4.30
CA PHE A 168 18.36 2.74 5.73
C PHE A 168 17.79 1.41 6.22
N PHE A 169 16.95 0.76 5.42
CA PHE A 169 16.35 -0.53 5.79
C PHE A 169 17.38 -1.65 5.62
N ASP A 170 18.19 -1.61 4.56
CA ASP A 170 19.34 -2.51 4.39
C ASP A 170 20.31 -2.42 5.59
N LEU A 171 20.62 -1.20 6.06
CA LEU A 171 21.52 -0.97 7.19
C LEU A 171 20.97 -1.54 8.52
N LEU A 172 19.66 -1.56 8.68
CA LEU A 172 18.99 -2.02 9.90
C LEU A 172 18.58 -3.50 9.86
N ASP A 173 18.91 -4.21 8.78
CA ASP A 173 18.44 -5.57 8.51
C ASP A 173 16.90 -5.67 8.60
N ILE A 174 16.19 -4.63 8.14
CA ILE A 174 14.73 -4.60 8.08
C ILE A 174 14.29 -4.99 6.66
N PRO A 175 13.48 -6.04 6.49
CA PRO A 175 12.97 -6.40 5.17
C PRO A 175 12.09 -5.29 4.61
N TYR A 176 12.25 -4.99 3.32
CA TYR A 176 11.40 -4.02 2.64
C TYR A 176 11.01 -4.47 1.23
N LYS A 177 9.84 -4.00 0.79
CA LYS A 177 9.34 -4.19 -0.58
C LYS A 177 9.05 -2.84 -1.23
N ILE A 178 9.29 -2.75 -2.54
CA ILE A 178 8.97 -1.57 -3.37
C ILE A 178 7.99 -2.02 -4.46
N PRO A 179 6.70 -2.19 -4.12
CA PRO A 179 5.68 -2.62 -5.06
C PRO A 179 5.36 -1.56 -6.12
N ASP A 180 4.84 -2.04 -7.24
CA ASP A 180 4.02 -1.28 -8.17
C ASP A 180 2.52 -1.59 -7.87
N GLU A 181 1.58 -0.93 -8.55
CA GLU A 181 0.14 -1.12 -8.33
C GLU A 181 -0.32 -2.58 -8.50
N ASP A 182 0.26 -3.29 -9.46
CA ASP A 182 -0.15 -4.64 -9.87
C ASP A 182 0.24 -5.75 -8.87
N ASN A 183 1.34 -5.56 -8.15
CA ASN A 183 1.90 -6.55 -7.22
C ASN A 183 1.81 -6.11 -5.75
N LEU A 184 1.29 -4.92 -5.46
CA LEU A 184 1.12 -4.39 -4.10
C LEU A 184 0.51 -5.40 -3.12
N PRO A 185 -0.61 -6.10 -3.43
CA PRO A 185 -1.18 -7.07 -2.49
C PRO A 185 -0.23 -8.25 -2.21
N ASP A 186 0.39 -8.77 -3.26
CA ASP A 186 1.28 -9.95 -3.17
C ASP A 186 2.55 -9.60 -2.38
N GLU A 187 3.12 -8.41 -2.59
CA GLU A 187 4.32 -7.93 -1.87
C GLU A 187 4.03 -7.66 -0.39
N ILE A 188 2.84 -7.18 -0.04
CA ILE A 188 2.42 -7.03 1.37
C ILE A 188 2.31 -8.42 2.01
N ASP A 189 1.70 -9.40 1.34
CA ASP A 189 1.57 -10.75 1.88
C ASP A 189 2.94 -11.39 2.15
N GLU A 190 3.87 -11.29 1.20
CA GLU A 190 5.23 -11.78 1.38
C GLU A 190 5.95 -11.07 2.55
N LEU A 191 5.80 -9.75 2.66
CA LEU A 191 6.41 -8.97 3.73
C LEU A 191 5.83 -9.35 5.10
N LEU A 192 4.52 -9.54 5.21
CA LEU A 192 3.88 -9.95 6.46
C LEU A 192 4.35 -11.32 6.93
N VAL A 193 4.52 -12.28 6.00
CA VAL A 193 5.09 -13.60 6.31
C VAL A 193 6.52 -13.48 6.86
N GLN A 194 7.35 -12.61 6.27
CA GLN A 194 8.70 -12.36 6.77
C GLN A 194 8.69 -11.73 8.16
N MET A 195 7.85 -10.71 8.37
CA MET A 195 7.68 -10.05 9.67
C MET A 195 7.23 -11.02 10.76
N GLU A 196 6.29 -11.93 10.45
CA GLU A 196 5.82 -12.96 11.38
C GLU A 196 6.92 -13.97 11.70
N THR A 197 7.70 -14.40 10.70
CA THR A 197 8.76 -15.40 10.87
C THR A 197 9.93 -14.88 11.69
N GLU A 198 10.32 -13.63 11.46
CA GLU A 198 11.52 -13.03 12.05
C GLU A 198 11.22 -12.17 13.30
N CYS A 199 9.93 -11.90 13.55
CA CYS A 199 9.42 -11.02 14.60
C CYS A 199 10.09 -9.64 14.57
N ILE A 200 10.16 -9.02 13.39
CA ILE A 200 10.77 -7.69 13.18
C ILE A 200 9.83 -6.79 12.38
N PRO A 201 10.05 -5.47 12.39
CA PRO A 201 9.37 -4.56 11.47
C PRO A 201 9.61 -4.93 10.01
N GLY A 202 8.69 -4.54 9.15
CA GLY A 202 8.85 -4.63 7.70
C GLY A 202 8.41 -3.33 7.04
N ALA A 203 9.09 -2.92 5.97
CA ALA A 203 8.81 -1.66 5.30
C ALA A 203 8.23 -1.83 3.89
N LEU A 204 7.14 -1.12 3.61
CA LEU A 204 6.51 -1.03 2.30
C LEU A 204 6.77 0.36 1.73
N ILE A 205 7.63 0.45 0.71
CA ILE A 205 8.06 1.72 0.14
C ILE A 205 7.24 2.01 -1.12
N LEU A 206 6.31 2.95 -1.02
CA LEU A 206 5.40 3.33 -2.10
C LEU A 206 5.98 4.48 -2.92
N ARG A 207 6.08 4.30 -4.23
CA ARG A 207 6.47 5.38 -5.16
C ARG A 207 5.32 6.38 -5.28
N SER A 208 5.65 7.64 -5.56
CA SER A 208 4.63 8.63 -5.90
C SER A 208 3.82 8.15 -7.11
N GLY A 209 2.49 8.27 -7.04
CA GLY A 209 1.57 7.75 -8.04
C GLY A 209 0.86 6.48 -7.60
N VAL A 210 1.55 5.54 -6.95
CA VAL A 210 1.00 4.19 -6.67
C VAL A 210 -0.33 4.20 -5.91
N VAL A 211 -0.54 5.14 -4.99
CA VAL A 211 -1.81 5.33 -4.27
C VAL A 211 -2.21 6.82 -4.31
N GLN A 212 -3.46 7.12 -4.68
CA GLN A 212 -4.03 8.48 -4.77
C GLN A 212 -5.42 8.63 -4.17
#